data_AF-A0A962N1V9-F1
#
_entry.id   AF-A0A962N1V9-F1
#
_cell.length_a   1.000
_cell.length_b   1.000
_cell.length_c   1.000
_cell.angle_alpha   90.00
_cell.angle_beta   90.00
_cell.angle_gamma   90.00
#
_symmetry.space_group_name_H-M   'P 1'
#
loop_
_entity.id
_entity.type
_entity.pdbx_description
1 polymer ?
#
loop_
_entity_poly.entity_id
_entity_poly.type
_entity_poly.pdbx_seq_one_letter_code
_entity_poly.pdbx_strand_id
1 'polypeptide(L)'
;MSEFDRIILVLREDFGFPFSSRFAEKMLDLWFSSQGYCYTGAHLRNLPWMIAYFGPTESIYGQYIGSDTELVRAIIKQVSGARITPEGQLRHDGTGYFNLKLQCLHHRMTEISAEGMLSERMTLRVMDFSATNFAGEAPALYEKKIRFDPERFERLIHTAPERARRNRALLDLARQVAEKWRPTTHGDNA
;
A
#
# COMPACT_ATOMS: atom_id res chain seq x y z
N MET A 1 10.28 12.16 5.48
CA MET A 1 9.25 11.40 6.23
C MET A 1 9.92 10.42 7.19
N SER A 2 9.88 10.65 8.50
CA SER A 2 10.69 9.88 9.49
C SER A 2 10.09 8.53 9.90
N GLU A 3 8.80 8.30 9.65
CA GLU A 3 8.07 7.11 10.12
C GLU A 3 7.78 6.10 9.00
N PHE A 4 8.49 6.18 7.86
CA PHE A 4 8.14 5.37 6.69
C PHE A 4 8.26 3.86 6.91
N ASP A 5 9.27 3.41 7.65
CA ASP A 5 9.39 2.00 8.00
C ASP A 5 8.19 1.47 8.79
N ARG A 6 7.68 2.29 9.71
CA ARG A 6 6.49 1.99 10.52
C ARG A 6 5.20 2.05 9.71
N ILE A 7 5.10 2.99 8.77
CA ILE A 7 4.02 3.04 7.78
C ILE A 7 3.98 1.73 6.97
N ILE A 8 5.12 1.28 6.46
CA ILE A 8 5.20 0.04 5.69
C ILE A 8 4.92 -1.19 6.56
N LEU A 9 5.32 -1.19 7.83
CA LEU A 9 4.96 -2.26 8.76
C LEU A 9 3.44 -2.39 8.87
N VAL A 10 2.74 -1.28 9.16
CA VAL A 10 1.27 -1.24 9.26
C VAL A 10 0.61 -1.71 7.97
N LEU A 11 1.08 -1.22 6.82
CA LEU A 11 0.48 -1.57 5.54
C LEU A 11 0.69 -3.05 5.17
N ARG A 12 1.84 -3.64 5.48
CA ARG A 12 2.08 -5.07 5.23
C ARG A 12 1.17 -5.96 6.07
N GLU A 13 0.92 -5.58 7.32
CA GLU A 13 -0.04 -6.25 8.19
C GLU A 13 -1.47 -6.13 7.63
N ASP A 14 -1.89 -4.91 7.27
CA ASP A 14 -3.24 -4.67 6.77
C ASP A 14 -3.50 -5.31 5.41
N PHE A 15 -2.49 -5.34 4.53
CA PHE A 15 -2.56 -6.00 3.23
C PHE A 15 -2.53 -7.52 3.37
N GLY A 16 -1.99 -8.06 4.47
CA GLY A 16 -1.87 -9.49 4.73
C GLY A 16 -0.63 -10.15 4.12
N PHE A 17 0.29 -9.37 3.53
CA PHE A 17 1.52 -9.90 2.92
C PHE A 17 2.69 -8.90 2.90
N PRO A 18 3.95 -9.39 2.95
CA PRO A 18 5.14 -8.56 2.96
C PRO A 18 5.54 -8.08 1.57
N PHE A 19 4.87 -7.05 1.04
CA PHE A 19 5.25 -6.46 -0.25
C PHE A 19 6.67 -5.85 -0.23
N SER A 20 7.34 -5.85 -1.39
CA SER A 20 8.73 -5.43 -1.56
C SER A 20 9.00 -3.95 -1.25
N SER A 21 10.26 -3.60 -0.97
CA SER A 21 10.68 -2.19 -0.81
C SER A 21 10.47 -1.36 -2.09
N ARG A 22 10.56 -1.98 -3.28
CA ARG A 22 10.25 -1.29 -4.55
C ARG A 22 8.77 -0.92 -4.65
N PHE A 23 7.87 -1.77 -4.15
CA PHE A 23 6.46 -1.40 -4.04
C PHE A 23 6.32 -0.20 -3.10
N ALA A 24 6.90 -0.28 -1.90
CA ALA A 24 6.89 0.82 -0.94
C ALA A 24 7.38 2.14 -1.54
N GLU A 25 8.51 2.12 -2.25
CA GLU A 25 9.07 3.27 -2.96
C GLU A 25 8.06 3.93 -3.90
N LYS A 26 7.40 3.14 -4.75
CA LYS A 26 6.42 3.67 -5.70
C LYS A 26 5.20 4.28 -5.03
N MET A 27 4.73 3.70 -3.92
CA MET A 27 3.66 4.32 -3.11
C MET A 27 4.10 5.69 -2.59
N LEU A 28 5.33 5.79 -2.08
CA LEU A 28 5.86 7.05 -1.57
C LEU A 28 6.12 8.07 -2.68
N ASP A 29 6.62 7.63 -3.82
CA ASP A 29 6.85 8.51 -4.98
C ASP A 29 5.54 9.13 -5.46
N LEU A 30 4.49 8.30 -5.60
CA LEU A 30 3.16 8.79 -6.00
C LEU A 30 2.52 9.68 -4.95
N TRP A 31 2.73 9.40 -3.65
CA TRP A 31 2.30 10.28 -2.57
C TRP A 31 2.85 11.70 -2.73
N PHE A 32 4.14 11.84 -3.03
CA PHE A 32 4.74 13.16 -3.28
C PHE A 32 4.29 13.76 -4.60
N SER A 33 4.29 12.99 -5.70
CA SER A 33 3.95 13.51 -7.03
C SER A 33 2.49 13.95 -7.15
N SER A 34 1.59 13.32 -6.37
CA SER A 34 0.17 13.71 -6.28
C SER A 34 -0.08 14.85 -5.29
N GLN A 35 0.96 15.36 -4.63
CA GLN A 35 0.85 16.28 -3.50
C GLN A 35 -0.12 15.75 -2.44
N GLY A 36 -0.09 14.46 -2.14
CA GLY A 36 -0.99 13.82 -1.17
C GLY A 36 -0.89 14.47 0.22
N TYR A 37 0.26 15.07 0.55
CA TYR A 37 0.45 15.85 1.79
C TYR A 37 -0.39 17.13 1.88
N CYS A 38 -0.98 17.60 0.77
CA CYS A 38 -1.95 18.71 0.73
C CYS A 38 -3.40 18.23 0.88
N TYR A 39 -3.64 16.92 0.97
CA TYR A 39 -5.00 16.38 1.06
C TYR A 39 -5.61 16.68 2.44
N THR A 40 -6.76 17.35 2.48
CA THR A 40 -7.43 17.78 3.73
C THR A 40 -7.73 16.62 4.68
N GLY A 41 -8.00 15.42 4.15
CA GLY A 41 -8.26 14.24 4.97
C GLY A 41 -7.00 13.52 5.47
N ALA A 42 -5.79 13.98 5.13
CA ALA A 42 -4.55 13.35 5.56
C ALA A 42 -4.00 14.01 6.82
N HIS A 43 -3.71 13.18 7.83
CA HIS A 43 -3.08 13.60 9.08
C HIS A 43 -2.14 12.52 9.61
N LEU A 44 -1.31 12.86 10.61
CA LEU A 44 -0.28 11.94 11.09
C LEU A 44 -0.83 10.56 11.48
N ARG A 45 -1.97 10.52 12.19
CA ARG A 45 -2.57 9.26 12.67
C ARG A 45 -3.14 8.35 11.56
N ASN A 46 -3.48 8.87 10.37
CA ASN A 46 -4.00 8.07 9.25
C ASN A 46 -3.03 7.94 8.06
N LEU A 47 -1.83 8.50 8.20
CA LEU A 47 -0.83 8.58 7.14
C LEU A 47 -0.50 7.25 6.45
N PRO A 48 -0.42 6.08 7.14
CA PRO A 48 -0.14 4.82 6.45
C PRO A 48 -1.16 4.54 5.35
N TRP A 49 -2.44 4.64 5.69
CA TRP A 49 -3.51 4.32 4.75
C TRP A 49 -3.70 5.39 3.69
N MET A 50 -3.43 6.66 4.01
CA MET A 50 -3.46 7.73 3.01
C MET A 50 -2.39 7.54 1.96
N ILE A 51 -1.18 7.12 2.34
CA ILE A 51 -0.13 6.78 1.36
C ILE A 51 -0.54 5.60 0.49
N ALA A 52 -1.19 4.58 1.05
CA ALA A 52 -1.69 3.46 0.27
C ALA A 52 -2.84 3.87 -0.67
N TYR A 53 -3.76 4.71 -0.20
CA TYR A 53 -4.91 5.21 -0.96
C TYR A 53 -4.50 6.05 -2.16
N PHE A 54 -3.51 6.93 -2.00
CA PHE A 54 -2.90 7.67 -3.10
C PHE A 54 -1.87 6.83 -3.88
N GLY A 55 -1.59 5.61 -3.43
CA GLY A 55 -0.60 4.72 -4.01
C GLY A 55 -0.99 4.20 -5.39
N PRO A 56 -0.02 3.76 -6.20
CA PRO A 56 -0.28 3.31 -7.55
C PRO A 56 -1.05 2.00 -7.57
N THR A 57 -1.72 1.75 -8.68
CA THR A 57 -2.15 0.40 -9.04
C THR A 57 -0.90 -0.44 -9.35
N GLU A 58 -0.56 -1.37 -8.46
CA GLU A 58 0.71 -2.10 -8.50
C GLU A 58 0.55 -3.56 -8.83
N SER A 59 1.51 -4.11 -9.59
CA SER A 59 1.51 -5.54 -9.87
C SER A 59 1.83 -6.33 -8.60
N ILE A 60 1.02 -7.36 -8.33
CA ILE A 60 1.30 -8.33 -7.25
C ILE A 60 2.14 -9.52 -7.73
N TYR A 61 2.51 -9.56 -9.00
CA TYR A 61 3.42 -10.58 -9.52
C TYR A 61 4.77 -10.53 -8.78
N GLY A 62 5.26 -11.69 -8.37
CA GLY A 62 6.51 -11.80 -7.61
C GLY A 62 6.42 -11.34 -6.16
N GLN A 63 5.27 -10.88 -5.67
CA GLN A 63 5.08 -10.60 -4.24
C GLN A 63 4.82 -11.90 -3.46
N TYR A 64 5.18 -11.90 -2.18
CA TYR A 64 5.04 -13.05 -1.28
C TYR A 64 3.66 -13.08 -0.62
N ILE A 65 2.62 -13.38 -1.39
CA ILE A 65 1.22 -13.35 -0.94
C ILE A 65 0.76 -14.61 -0.20
N GLY A 66 1.62 -15.62 -0.05
CA GLY A 66 1.26 -16.94 0.50
C GLY A 66 0.66 -16.93 1.91
N SER A 67 0.90 -15.88 2.70
CA SER A 67 0.29 -15.70 4.03
C SER A 67 -1.20 -15.32 3.98
N ASP A 68 -1.67 -14.72 2.88
CA ASP A 68 -3.07 -14.36 2.70
C ASP A 68 -3.82 -15.49 1.97
N THR A 69 -4.32 -16.44 2.74
CA THR A 69 -4.98 -17.64 2.20
C THR A 69 -6.26 -17.34 1.41
N GLU A 70 -6.95 -16.23 1.71
CA GLU A 70 -8.16 -15.83 0.99
C GLU A 70 -7.79 -15.27 -0.39
N LEU A 71 -6.79 -14.38 -0.45
CA LEU A 71 -6.26 -13.84 -1.70
C LEU A 71 -5.70 -14.98 -2.58
N VAL A 72 -4.90 -15.87 -2.00
CA VAL A 72 -4.34 -17.03 -2.72
C VAL A 72 -5.46 -17.90 -3.30
N ARG A 73 -6.47 -18.25 -2.50
CA ARG A 73 -7.60 -19.05 -2.98
C ARG A 73 -8.35 -18.35 -4.10
N ALA A 74 -8.58 -17.05 -3.99
CA ALA A 74 -9.26 -16.26 -5.00
C ALA A 74 -8.51 -16.25 -6.34
N ILE A 75 -7.18 -16.11 -6.30
CA ILE A 75 -6.31 -16.12 -7.48
C ILE A 75 -6.28 -17.52 -8.12
N ILE A 76 -5.93 -18.56 -7.37
CA ILE A 76 -5.75 -19.92 -7.92
C ILE A 76 -7.05 -20.47 -8.53
N LYS A 77 -8.21 -20.08 -7.99
CA LYS A 77 -9.52 -20.49 -8.53
C LYS A 77 -9.83 -19.88 -9.90
N GLN A 78 -9.33 -18.69 -10.20
CA GLN A 78 -9.81 -17.87 -11.32
C GLN A 78 -8.74 -17.58 -12.37
N VAL A 79 -7.46 -17.59 -12.01
CA VAL A 79 -6.35 -17.16 -12.86
C VAL A 79 -5.57 -18.39 -13.33
N SER A 80 -5.78 -18.77 -14.59
CA SER A 80 -5.01 -19.84 -15.22
C SER A 80 -3.52 -19.49 -15.29
N GLY A 81 -2.65 -20.47 -15.03
CA GLY A 81 -1.20 -20.26 -15.04
C GLY A 81 -0.64 -19.63 -13.76
N ALA A 82 -1.48 -19.29 -12.78
CA ALA A 82 -1.02 -18.78 -11.48
C ALA A 82 -0.63 -19.92 -10.54
N ARG A 83 0.53 -19.79 -9.88
CA ARG A 83 0.96 -20.65 -8.77
C ARG A 83 1.57 -19.84 -7.63
N ILE A 84 1.56 -20.44 -6.45
CA ILE A 84 2.30 -19.97 -5.28
C ILE A 84 3.50 -20.89 -5.06
N THR A 85 4.71 -20.32 -4.94
CA THR A 85 5.92 -21.10 -4.61
C THR A 85 5.88 -21.59 -3.16
N PRO A 86 6.72 -22.57 -2.77
CA PRO A 86 6.81 -23.00 -1.36
C PRO A 86 7.10 -21.86 -0.38
N GLU A 87 7.82 -20.82 -0.82
CA GLU A 87 8.13 -19.63 -0.03
C GLU A 87 6.95 -18.64 0.04
N GLY A 88 5.85 -18.90 -0.67
CA GLY A 88 4.66 -18.05 -0.70
C GLY A 88 4.66 -17.01 -1.82
N GLN A 89 5.53 -17.11 -2.83
CA GLN A 89 5.62 -16.12 -3.91
C GLN A 89 4.63 -16.40 -5.05
N LEU A 90 3.93 -15.37 -5.53
CA LEU A 90 3.09 -15.49 -6.74
C LEU A 90 3.95 -15.53 -8.00
N ARG A 91 3.81 -16.61 -8.78
CA ARG A 91 4.55 -16.85 -10.03
C ARG A 91 3.67 -17.49 -11.10
N HIS A 92 4.17 -17.51 -12.33
CA HIS A 92 3.62 -18.37 -13.37
C HIS A 92 4.00 -19.83 -13.10
N ASP A 93 3.11 -20.76 -13.45
CA ASP A 93 3.35 -22.21 -13.41
C ASP A 93 4.24 -22.71 -14.56
N GLY A 94 4.61 -21.83 -15.48
CA GLY A 94 5.35 -22.14 -16.69
C GLY A 94 4.48 -22.10 -17.95
N THR A 95 3.17 -21.93 -17.80
CA THR A 95 2.22 -21.78 -18.89
C THR A 95 1.50 -20.43 -18.79
N GLY A 96 1.37 -19.76 -19.93
CA GLY A 96 0.58 -18.53 -20.04
C GLY A 96 1.18 -17.28 -19.39
N TYR A 97 0.40 -16.20 -19.49
CA TYR A 97 0.68 -14.89 -18.94
C TYR A 97 -0.50 -14.47 -18.07
N PHE A 98 -0.22 -13.76 -16.99
CA PHE A 98 -1.24 -13.07 -16.22
C PHE A 98 -0.74 -11.72 -15.73
N ASN A 99 -1.66 -10.79 -15.51
CA ASN A 99 -1.37 -9.44 -15.04
C ASN A 99 -2.31 -9.05 -13.89
N LEU A 100 -1.93 -9.41 -12.67
CA LEU A 100 -2.73 -9.08 -11.49
C LEU A 100 -2.23 -7.79 -10.87
N LYS A 101 -3.15 -6.86 -10.62
CA LYS A 101 -2.83 -5.58 -10.01
C LYS A 101 -3.67 -5.32 -8.77
N LEU A 102 -3.03 -4.75 -7.77
CA LEU A 102 -3.62 -4.32 -6.51
C LEU A 102 -3.79 -2.80 -6.50
N GLN A 103 -4.91 -2.34 -5.97
CA GLN A 103 -5.21 -0.93 -5.78
C GLN A 103 -5.93 -0.72 -4.44
N CYS A 104 -5.66 0.40 -3.78
CA CYS A 104 -6.48 0.90 -2.68
C CYS A 104 -7.40 2.01 -3.19
N LEU A 105 -8.69 1.95 -2.83
CA LEU A 105 -9.70 2.87 -3.33
C LEU A 105 -10.85 3.04 -2.33
N HIS A 106 -11.77 3.95 -2.64
CA HIS A 106 -12.98 4.19 -1.85
C HIS A 106 -12.69 4.53 -0.37
N HIS A 107 -11.73 5.44 -0.12
CA HIS A 107 -11.58 6.05 1.19
C HIS A 107 -12.93 6.65 1.62
N ARG A 108 -13.40 6.28 2.80
CA ARG A 108 -14.63 6.78 3.39
C ARG A 108 -14.40 7.05 4.86
N MET A 109 -14.92 8.20 5.29
CA MET A 109 -15.01 8.64 6.66
C MET A 109 -16.48 8.61 7.07
N THR A 110 -16.78 8.04 8.22
CA THR A 110 -18.15 7.92 8.73
C THR A 110 -18.15 8.20 10.21
N GLU A 111 -19.05 9.05 10.67
CA GLU A 111 -19.28 9.29 12.08
C GLU A 111 -20.02 8.08 12.67
N ILE A 112 -19.46 7.50 13.73
CA ILE A 112 -19.96 6.26 14.34
C ILE A 112 -20.52 6.48 15.75
N SER A 113 -20.44 7.70 16.28
CA SER A 113 -21.04 8.02 17.57
C SER A 113 -21.53 9.48 17.62
N ALA A 114 -22.51 9.76 18.48
CA ALA A 114 -23.04 11.10 18.68
C ALA A 114 -22.01 12.07 19.28
N GLU A 115 -20.91 11.54 19.84
CA GLU A 115 -19.78 12.30 20.37
C GLU A 115 -18.72 12.63 19.31
N GLY A 116 -18.99 12.39 18.01
CA GLY A 116 -18.08 12.76 16.93
C GLY A 116 -16.95 11.77 16.67
N MET A 117 -17.07 10.51 17.12
CA MET A 117 -16.07 9.49 16.82
C MET A 117 -16.11 9.14 15.33
N LEU A 118 -14.95 9.17 14.68
CA LEU A 118 -14.80 8.97 13.24
C LEU A 118 -14.25 7.57 12.96
N SER A 119 -14.90 6.86 12.04
CA SER A 119 -14.40 5.62 11.46
C SER A 119 -13.97 5.87 10.03
N GLU A 120 -12.70 5.59 9.75
CA GLU A 120 -12.16 5.64 8.41
C GLU A 120 -11.88 4.23 7.88
N ARG A 121 -12.07 4.07 6.57
CA ARG A 121 -11.79 2.82 5.87
C ARG A 121 -11.45 3.06 4.42
N MET A 122 -10.77 2.08 3.83
CA MET A 122 -10.60 1.96 2.38
C MET A 122 -10.83 0.51 1.93
N THR A 123 -10.95 0.31 0.62
CA THR A 123 -10.99 -1.02 0.01
C THR A 123 -9.64 -1.31 -0.65
N LEU A 124 -9.02 -2.43 -0.30
CA LEU A 124 -7.95 -3.04 -1.07
C LEU A 124 -8.59 -4.01 -2.05
N ARG A 125 -8.27 -3.88 -3.34
CA ARG A 125 -8.83 -4.69 -4.42
C ARG A 125 -7.70 -5.25 -5.27
N VAL A 126 -7.83 -6.52 -5.67
CA VAL A 126 -6.99 -7.15 -6.70
C VAL A 126 -7.84 -7.45 -7.91
N MET A 127 -7.39 -7.00 -9.08
CA MET A 127 -8.06 -7.18 -10.37
C MET A 127 -7.16 -7.89 -11.38
N ASP A 128 -7.78 -8.58 -12.32
CA ASP A 128 -7.11 -9.29 -13.40
C ASP A 128 -7.11 -8.47 -14.71
N PHE A 129 -5.93 -8.01 -15.11
CA PHE A 129 -5.69 -7.29 -16.36
C PHE A 129 -5.07 -8.18 -17.44
N SER A 130 -5.19 -9.51 -17.32
CA SER A 130 -4.59 -10.44 -18.29
C SER A 130 -5.20 -10.33 -19.68
N ALA A 131 -6.48 -9.96 -19.77
CA ALA A 131 -7.24 -9.85 -21.02
C ALA A 131 -7.55 -8.40 -21.45
N THR A 132 -7.33 -7.41 -20.59
CA THR A 132 -7.68 -6.01 -20.85
C THR A 132 -6.77 -5.08 -20.07
N ASN A 133 -6.59 -3.86 -20.59
CA ASN A 133 -5.93 -2.77 -19.87
C ASN A 133 -6.93 -1.78 -19.26
N PHE A 134 -8.24 -1.97 -19.48
CA PHE A 134 -9.29 -1.08 -19.00
C PHE A 134 -9.81 -1.52 -17.64
N ALA A 135 -9.72 -0.64 -16.65
CA ALA A 135 -10.13 -0.96 -15.27
C ALA A 135 -11.63 -1.26 -15.13
N GLY A 136 -12.48 -0.73 -16.00
CA GLY A 136 -13.92 -1.03 -16.01
C GLY A 136 -14.29 -2.42 -16.53
N GLU A 137 -13.34 -3.10 -17.20
CA GLU A 137 -13.53 -4.42 -17.79
C GLU A 137 -12.77 -5.52 -17.04
N ALA A 138 -11.69 -5.16 -16.34
CA ALA A 138 -10.87 -6.09 -15.57
C ALA A 138 -11.69 -6.69 -14.40
N PRO A 139 -11.86 -8.03 -14.33
CA PRO A 139 -12.63 -8.63 -13.24
C PRO A 139 -11.91 -8.47 -11.90
N ALA A 140 -12.68 -8.17 -10.86
CA ALA A 140 -12.18 -8.16 -9.49
C ALA A 140 -12.06 -9.60 -8.97
N LEU A 141 -10.85 -9.98 -8.54
CA LEU A 141 -10.57 -11.31 -8.01
C LEU A 141 -10.77 -11.36 -6.49
N TYR A 142 -10.38 -10.28 -5.80
CA TYR A 142 -10.36 -10.21 -4.35
C TYR A 142 -10.61 -8.78 -3.87
N GLU A 143 -11.36 -8.64 -2.78
CA GLU A 143 -11.58 -7.38 -2.10
C GLU A 143 -11.49 -7.55 -0.58
N LYS A 144 -10.83 -6.60 0.06
CA LYS A 144 -10.72 -6.50 1.52
C LYS A 144 -11.01 -5.08 1.97
N LYS A 145 -11.84 -4.94 3.00
CA LYS A 145 -12.03 -3.65 3.67
C LYS A 145 -10.93 -3.49 4.72
N ILE A 146 -10.11 -2.45 4.58
CA ILE A 146 -9.13 -2.05 5.58
C ILE A 146 -9.78 -0.95 6.43
N ARG A 147 -9.96 -1.24 7.72
CA ARG A 147 -10.36 -0.24 8.71
C ARG A 147 -9.11 0.44 9.24
N PHE A 148 -9.14 1.75 9.34
CA PHE A 148 -8.01 2.51 9.87
C PHE A 148 -7.98 2.32 11.38
N ASP A 149 -6.77 2.09 11.93
CA ASP A 149 -6.51 1.94 13.36
C ASP A 149 -5.50 3.03 13.80
N PRO A 150 -5.97 4.30 13.89
CA PRO A 150 -5.09 5.42 14.16
C PRO A 150 -4.37 5.27 15.51
N GLU A 151 -4.99 4.64 16.50
CA GLU A 151 -4.36 4.36 17.79
C GLU A 151 -3.19 3.38 17.67
N ARG A 152 -3.26 2.35 16.81
CA ARG A 152 -2.13 1.44 16.55
C ARG A 152 -0.95 2.20 15.95
N PHE A 153 -1.19 3.05 14.97
CA PHE A 153 -0.09 3.83 14.38
C PHE A 153 0.49 4.84 15.37
N GLU A 154 -0.36 5.49 16.16
CA GLU A 154 0.05 6.41 17.22
C GLU A 154 0.91 5.72 18.30
N ARG A 155 0.50 4.55 18.80
CA ARG A 155 1.34 3.76 19.72
C ARG A 155 2.68 3.39 19.10
N LEU A 156 2.70 3.08 17.80
CA LEU A 156 3.91 2.70 17.09
C LEU A 156 4.89 3.88 16.97
N ILE A 157 4.41 5.09 16.64
CA ILE A 157 5.27 6.28 16.57
C ILE A 157 5.88 6.63 17.94
N HIS A 158 5.13 6.43 19.02
CA HIS A 158 5.55 6.68 20.41
C HIS A 158 6.33 5.53 21.07
N THR A 159 6.67 4.48 20.32
CA THR A 159 7.52 3.40 20.86
C THR A 159 8.91 3.94 21.20
N ALA A 160 9.33 3.74 22.46
CA ALA A 160 10.61 4.20 22.99
C ALA A 160 11.81 3.71 22.15
N PRO A 161 12.87 4.52 21.95
CA PRO A 161 13.98 4.21 21.05
C PRO A 161 14.64 2.86 21.30
N GLU A 162 14.77 2.46 22.57
CA GLU A 162 15.42 1.23 23.02
C GLU A 162 14.64 -0.03 22.61
N ARG A 163 13.33 0.14 22.39
CA ARG A 163 12.41 -0.93 21.95
C ARG A 163 12.04 -0.80 20.48
N ALA A 164 12.37 0.33 19.85
CA ALA A 164 11.98 0.62 18.48
C ALA A 164 12.85 -0.17 17.50
N ARG A 165 12.29 -1.24 16.91
CA ARG A 165 12.92 -1.97 15.81
C ARG A 165 12.71 -1.20 14.50
N ARG A 166 13.63 -0.29 14.19
CA ARG A 166 13.57 0.56 12.98
C ARG A 166 14.19 -0.12 11.77
N ASN A 167 13.60 0.06 10.59
CA ASN A 167 14.17 -0.43 9.32
C ASN A 167 14.93 0.68 8.61
N ARG A 168 16.26 0.66 8.73
CA ARG A 168 17.13 1.71 8.15
C ARG A 168 17.03 1.80 6.63
N ALA A 169 16.95 0.68 5.93
CA ALA A 169 16.84 0.68 4.47
C ALA A 169 15.57 1.40 3.97
N LEU A 170 14.42 1.20 4.64
CA LEU A 170 13.20 1.94 4.31
C LEU A 170 13.33 3.43 4.68
N LEU A 171 13.99 3.77 5.77
CA LEU A 171 14.22 5.17 6.13
C LEU A 171 15.17 5.89 5.17
N ASP A 172 16.19 5.21 4.66
CA ASP A 172 17.09 5.72 3.63
C ASP A 172 16.34 5.91 2.31
N LEU A 173 15.54 4.92 1.90
CA LEU A 173 14.64 5.01 0.76
C LEU A 173 13.70 6.23 0.86
N ALA A 174 13.08 6.44 2.02
CA ALA A 174 12.21 7.59 2.22
C ALA A 174 12.95 8.94 2.11
N ARG A 175 14.22 9.01 2.53
CA ARG A 175 15.05 10.19 2.38
C ARG A 175 15.38 10.43 0.90
N GLN A 176 15.74 9.39 0.16
CA GLN A 176 16.04 9.50 -1.28
C GLN A 176 14.82 9.97 -2.08
N VAL A 177 13.65 9.37 -1.84
CA VAL A 177 12.41 9.80 -2.51
C VAL A 177 12.06 11.24 -2.12
N ALA A 178 12.15 11.61 -0.85
CA ALA A 178 11.86 12.99 -0.43
C ALA A 178 12.83 14.02 -1.04
N GLU A 179 14.11 13.67 -1.21
CA GLU A 179 15.09 14.55 -1.85
C GLU A 179 14.74 14.83 -3.31
N LYS A 180 14.32 13.80 -4.05
CA LYS A 180 13.84 13.93 -5.44
C LYS A 180 12.71 14.96 -5.59
N TRP A 181 11.86 15.09 -4.56
CA TRP A 181 10.70 15.99 -4.57
C TRP A 181 10.92 17.28 -3.77
N ARG A 182 12.15 17.56 -3.31
CA ARG A 182 12.46 18.88 -2.76
C ARG A 182 12.33 19.93 -3.86
N PRO A 183 11.71 21.09 -3.59
CA PRO A 183 11.73 22.20 -4.53
C PRO A 183 13.20 22.54 -4.82
N THR A 184 13.64 22.43 -6.06
CA THR A 184 14.91 23.03 -6.47
C THR A 184 14.75 24.53 -6.33
N THR A 185 15.40 25.14 -5.34
CA THR A 185 15.60 26.58 -5.29
C THR A 185 16.43 26.98 -6.51
N HIS A 186 15.77 27.21 -7.65
CA HIS A 186 16.35 28.04 -8.69
C HIS A 186 16.31 29.45 -8.11
N GLY A 187 17.49 29.96 -7.77
CA GLY A 187 17.65 31.35 -7.39
C GLY A 187 17.12 32.22 -8.52
N ASP A 188 16.18 33.09 -8.19
CA ASP A 188 15.89 34.26 -8.98
C ASP A 188 17.17 35.10 -9.07
N ASN A 189 17.89 34.93 -10.16
CA ASN A 189 18.76 35.95 -10.72
C ASN A 189 18.00 36.59 -11.88
N ALA A 190 17.33 37.70 -11.60
CA ALA A 190 17.12 38.81 -12.53
C ALA A 190 16.72 40.06 -11.74
#